data_AF-A0A950QAM2-F1
#
_entry.id   AF-A0A950QAM2-F1
#
_cell.length_a   1.000
_cell.length_b   1.000
_cell.length_c   1.000
_cell.angle_alpha   90.00
_cell.angle_beta   90.00
_cell.angle_gamma   90.00
#
_symmetry.space_group_name_H-M   'P 1'
#
loop_
_entity.id
_entity.type
_entity.pdbx_description
1 polymer ?
#
loop_
_entity_poly.entity_id
_entity_poly.type
_entity_poly.pdbx_seq_one_letter_code
_entity_poly.pdbx_strand_id
1 'polypeptide(L)' 'MPIALSARVGEHADYTRFVLELSDPVKLRVFTLSGPNRVIIELPDVLWQVEAPEKPSGKGAVKSYR' A
#
# COMPACT_ATOMS: atom_id res chain seq x y z
N MET A 1 -1.89 18.35 4.53
CA MET A 1 -1.46 16.94 4.57
C MET A 1 -2.07 16.24 3.37
N PRO A 2 -1.31 15.46 2.60
CA PRO A 2 -1.84 14.63 1.53
C PRO A 2 -2.91 13.67 2.08
N ILE A 3 -3.84 13.28 1.21
CA ILE A 3 -4.95 12.37 1.54
C ILE A 3 -4.72 11.05 0.80
N ALA A 4 -4.76 9.93 1.51
CA ALA A 4 -4.87 8.60 0.91
C ALA A 4 -6.33 8.35 0.51
N LEU A 5 -6.57 8.29 -0.79
CA LEU A 5 -7.89 8.18 -1.40
C LEU A 5 -8.29 6.72 -1.61
N SER A 6 -7.35 5.87 -2.03
CA SER A 6 -7.60 4.44 -2.21
C SER A 6 -6.34 3.60 -2.02
N ALA A 7 -6.52 2.34 -1.61
CA ALA A 7 -5.46 1.34 -1.56
C ALA A 7 -5.99 0.03 -2.17
N ARG A 8 -5.24 -0.56 -3.11
CA ARG A 8 -5.67 -1.76 -3.83
C ARG A 8 -4.51 -2.65 -4.23
N VAL A 9 -4.79 -3.96 -4.34
CA VAL A 9 -3.87 -4.98 -4.83
C VAL A 9 -4.42 -5.58 -6.13
N GLY A 10 -3.61 -5.55 -7.19
CA GLY A 10 -3.85 -6.24 -8.45
C GLY A 10 -2.83 -7.35 -8.66
N GLU A 11 -3.28 -8.48 -9.18
CA GLU A 11 -2.42 -9.59 -9.60
C GLU A 11 -2.30 -9.59 -11.12
N HIS A 12 -1.07 -9.67 -11.61
CA HIS A 12 -0.73 -9.81 -13.02
C HIS A 12 0.02 -11.14 -13.21
N ALA A 13 0.23 -11.57 -14.46
CA ALA A 13 0.83 -12.87 -14.75
C ALA A 13 2.24 -13.05 -14.16
N ASP A 14 3.00 -11.97 -14.04
CA ASP A 14 4.42 -11.94 -13.68
C ASP A 14 4.72 -11.11 -12.42
N TYR A 15 3.77 -10.30 -11.94
CA TYR A 15 3.94 -9.51 -10.72
C TYR A 15 2.63 -9.23 -9.98
N THR A 16 2.76 -8.85 -8.71
CA THR A 16 1.67 -8.26 -7.92
C THR A 16 1.88 -6.76 -7.82
N ARG A 17 0.86 -5.96 -8.10
CA ARG A 17 0.89 -4.50 -8.01
C ARG A 17 0.07 -4.02 -6.83
N PHE A 18 0.73 -3.34 -5.89
CA PHE A 18 0.07 -2.53 -4.87
C PHE A 18 -0.02 -1.09 -5.38
N VAL A 19 -1.21 -0.48 -5.29
CA VAL A 19 -1.44 0.93 -5.66
C VAL A 19 -2.03 1.66 -4.47
N LEU A 20 -1.36 2.73 -4.06
CA LEU A 20 -1.85 3.72 -3.11
C LEU A 20 -2.07 5.03 -3.87
N GLU A 21 -3.29 5.52 -3.85
CA GLU A 21 -3.67 6.77 -4.51
C GLU A 21 -3.65 7.91 -3.51
N LEU A 22 -2.91 8.97 -3.82
CA LEU A 22 -2.71 10.14 -2.97
C LEU A 22 -3.21 11.40 -3.68
N SER A 23 -3.79 12.34 -2.92
CA SER A 23 -4.25 13.64 -3.46
C SER A 23 -3.11 14.52 -3.96
N ASP A 24 -1.91 14.35 -3.40
CA ASP A 24 -0.75 15.19 -3.67
C ASP A 24 0.52 14.33 -3.77
N PRO A 25 1.53 14.76 -4.55
CA PRO A 25 2.83 14.13 -4.56
C PRO A 25 3.50 14.17 -3.18
N VAL A 26 4.16 13.08 -2.79
CA VAL A 26 4.89 12.97 -1.52
C VAL A 26 6.30 12.45 -1.74
N LYS A 27 7.23 12.84 -0.86
CA LYS A 27 8.51 12.16 -0.74
C LYS A 27 8.29 10.88 0.07
N LEU A 28 8.66 9.74 -0.50
CA LEU A 28 8.51 8.44 0.16
C LEU A 28 9.83 7.67 0.14
N ARG A 29 9.95 6.70 1.05
CA ARG A 29 11.04 5.73 1.05
C ARG A 29 10.46 4.32 1.04
N VAL A 30 11.05 3.44 0.23
CA VAL A 30 10.65 2.02 0.16
C VAL A 30 11.83 1.15 0.56
N PHE A 31 11.57 0.17 1.43
CA PHE A 31 12.58 -0.81 1.82
C PHE A 31 11.94 -2.12 2.25
N THR A 32 12.75 -3.18 2.35
CA THR A 32 12.29 -4.53 2.72
C THR A 32 12.82 -4.94 4.09
N LEU A 33 12.00 -5.66 4.84
CA LEU A 33 12.40 -6.34 6.08
C LEU A 33 12.18 -7.84 5.95
N SER A 34 13.11 -8.62 6.50
CA SER A 34 12.97 -10.07 6.66
C SER A 34 12.42 -10.42 8.06
N GLY A 35 11.80 -11.59 8.18
CA GLY A 35 11.30 -12.13 9.46
C GLY A 35 10.10 -11.39 10.07
N PRO A 36 8.88 -11.46 9.50
CA PRO A 36 8.49 -11.99 8.19
C PRO A 36 8.80 -11.01 7.05
N ASN A 37 8.80 -11.52 5.80
CA ASN A 37 9.02 -10.71 4.59
C ASN A 37 7.97 -9.60 4.46
N ARG A 38 8.43 -8.35 4.45
CA ARG A 38 7.58 -7.16 4.35
C ARG A 38 8.23 -6.13 3.43
N VAL A 39 7.40 -5.48 2.61
CA VAL A 39 7.75 -4.22 1.95
C VAL A 39 7.18 -3.09 2.82
N ILE A 40 8.02 -2.11 3.16
CA ILE A 40 7.64 -0.94 3.93
C ILE A 40 7.66 0.27 3.01
N ILE A 41 6.57 1.02 2.99
CA ILE A 41 6.45 2.31 2.30
C ILE A 41 6.33 3.36 3.41
N GLU A 42 7.40 4.10 3.63
CA GLU A 42 7.46 5.21 4.59
C GLU A 42 6.94 6.46 3.90
N LEU A 43 5.89 7.06 4.47
CA LEU A 43 5.20 8.25 3.98
C LEU A 43 5.30 9.36 5.05
N PRO A 44 5.19 10.64 4.66
CA PRO A 44 4.95 11.72 5.61
C PRO A 44 3.57 11.57 6.26
N ASP A 45 3.18 12.51 7.13
CA ASP A 45 1.84 12.52 7.70
C ASP A 45 0.77 12.62 6.59
N VAL A 46 -0.08 11.60 6.52
CA VAL A 46 -1.16 11.44 5.53
C VAL A 46 -2.50 11.25 6.25
N LEU A 47 -3.55 11.90 5.73
CA LEU A 47 -4.93 11.66 6.16
C LEU A 47 -5.50 10.47 5.38
N TRP A 48 -6.12 9.51 6.07
CA TRP A 48 -6.69 8.32 5.42
C TRP A 48 -8.19 8.50 5.21
N GLN A 49 -8.61 8.59 3.95
CA GLN A 49 -10.01 8.62 3.51
C GLN A 49 -10.32 7.40 2.62
N VAL A 50 -9.65 6.29 2.88
CA VAL A 50 -9.91 5.03 2.20
C VAL A 50 -11.14 4.40 2.84
N GLU A 51 -12.24 4.27 2.10
CA GLU A 51 -13.31 3.34 2.46
C GLU A 51 -12.75 1.92 2.32
N ALA A 52 -12.08 1.43 3.37
CA ALA A 52 -11.51 0.10 3.35
C ALA A 52 -12.64 -0.94 3.45
N PRO A 53 -12.61 -2.04 2.67
CA PRO A 53 -13.36 -3.23 3.07
C PRO A 53 -12.86 -3.67 4.46
N GLU A 54 -13.76 -4.21 5.30
CA GLU A 54 -13.48 -4.61 6.71
C GLU A 54 -12.17 -5.41 6.90
N LYS A 55 -11.70 -6.09 5.85
CA LYS A 55 -10.34 -6.60 5.73
C LYS A 55 -9.76 -6.28 4.35
N PRO A 56 -8.64 -5.53 4.26
CA PRO A 56 -7.88 -5.45 3.02
C PRO A 56 -7.33 -6.84 2.66
N SER A 57 -7.96 -7.51 1.71
CA SER A 57 -7.55 -8.84 1.26
C SER A 57 -6.32 -8.74 0.35
N GLY A 58 -5.27 -9.47 0.72
CA GLY A 58 -4.10 -9.64 -0.12
C GLY A 58 -4.42 -10.42 -1.41
N LYS A 59 -3.61 -10.22 -2.45
CA LYS A 59 -3.60 -11.01 -3.70
C LYS A 59 -2.16 -11.26 -4.12
N GLY A 60 -1.92 -12.38 -4.82
CA GLY A 60 -0.59 -12.78 -5.26
C GLY A 60 0.45 -12.76 -4.14
N ALA A 61 1.55 -12.02 -4.34
CA ALA A 61 2.66 -11.92 -3.39
C ALA A 61 2.33 -11.07 -2.15
N VAL A 62 1.29 -10.25 -2.17
CA VAL A 62 0.86 -9.43 -1.02
C VAL A 62 -0.14 -10.23 -0.21
N LYS A 63 0.28 -10.76 0.94
CA LYS A 63 -0.61 -11.50 1.85
C LYS A 63 -1.62 -10.59 2.56
N SER A 64 -1.18 -9.39 2.94
CA SER A 64 -1.99 -8.34 3.58
C SER A 64 -1.25 -6.99 3.52
N TYR A 65 -1.98 -5.89 3.76
CA TYR A 65 -1.42 -4.56 3.98
C TYR A 65 -2.14 -3.87 5.14
N ARG A 66 -1.49 -2.87 5.73
CA ARG A 66 -1.98 -2.09 6.88
C ARG A 66 -1.32 -0.72 6.90
#